data_AF-A0A7C5XH10-F1
#
_entry.id   AF-A0A7C5XH10-F1
#
_cell.length_a   1.000
_cell.length_b   1.000
_cell.length_c   1.000
_cell.angle_alpha   90.00
_cell.angle_beta   90.00
_cell.angle_gamma   90.00
#
_symmetry.space_group_name_H-M   'P 1'
#
loop_
_entity.id
_entity.type
_entity.pdbx_description
1 polymer ?
#
loop_
_entity_poly.entity_id
_entity_poly.type
_entity_poly.pdbx_seq_one_letter_code
_entity_poly.pdbx_strand_id
1 'polypeptide(L)'
;MPARKMRIEVFDSEGNKYSIAFEGNVTREKALRILDLVELLGGVSSTPHETNTTFSETSKYDRLLKVIQRHFPLIWFSSKEVQAAYEQEYKQPISLSTVATYLSRMANKGLLIRSGASNRIKYRASPSFSQVVVKKGTL
;
A
#
# COMPACT_ATOMS: atom_id res chain seq x y z
N MET A 1 17.36 -37.19 -15.00
CA MET A 1 17.47 -35.92 -14.24
C MET A 1 16.06 -35.42 -13.93
N PRO A 2 15.73 -35.00 -12.69
CA PRO A 2 14.39 -34.54 -12.37
C PRO A 2 14.15 -33.18 -13.04
N ALA A 3 13.37 -33.17 -14.13
CA ALA A 3 12.93 -31.94 -14.77
C ALA A 3 11.81 -31.32 -13.93
N ARG A 4 12.03 -30.10 -13.43
CA ARG A 4 11.03 -29.32 -12.70
C ARG A 4 10.46 -28.27 -13.64
N LYS A 5 9.14 -28.10 -13.60
CA LYS A 5 8.41 -27.10 -14.37
C LYS A 5 7.77 -26.10 -13.42
N MET A 6 8.00 -24.82 -13.65
CA MET A 6 7.39 -23.72 -12.90
C MET A 6 6.64 -22.84 -13.90
N ARG A 7 5.36 -22.56 -13.63
CA ARG A 7 4.54 -21.65 -14.43
C ARG A 7 3.92 -20.62 -13.50
N ILE A 8 4.05 -19.35 -13.88
CA ILE A 8 3.58 -18.20 -13.13
C ILE A 8 2.69 -17.39 -14.07
N GLU A 9 1.46 -17.15 -13.64
CA GLU A 9 0.52 -16.26 -14.33
C GLU A 9 0.32 -15.01 -13.49
N VAL A 10 0.49 -13.87 -14.15
CA VAL A 10 0.52 -12.55 -13.54
C VAL A 10 -0.57 -11.72 -14.18
N PHE A 11 -1.34 -11.01 -13.36
CA PHE A 11 -2.36 -10.09 -13.80
C PHE A 11 -1.99 -8.69 -13.30
N ASP A 12 -1.89 -7.74 -14.20
CA ASP A 12 -1.72 -6.34 -13.86
C ASP A 12 -3.08 -5.67 -13.64
N SER A 13 -3.07 -4.59 -12.86
CA SER A 13 -4.18 -3.68 -12.58
C SER A 13 -4.78 -3.00 -13.82
N GLU A 14 -4.05 -2.98 -14.95
CA GLU A 14 -4.51 -2.54 -16.26
C GLU A 14 -5.23 -3.65 -17.08
N GLY A 15 -5.34 -4.87 -16.53
CA GLY A 15 -6.02 -6.01 -17.18
C GLY A 15 -5.12 -6.87 -18.06
N ASN A 16 -3.82 -6.60 -18.08
CA ASN A 16 -2.84 -7.36 -18.85
C ASN A 16 -2.52 -8.69 -18.15
N LYS A 17 -2.51 -9.80 -18.91
CA LYS A 17 -2.14 -11.13 -18.42
C LYS A 17 -0.78 -11.56 -18.99
N TYR A 18 0.19 -11.78 -18.12
CA TYR A 18 1.52 -12.30 -18.47
C TYR A 18 1.66 -13.73 -17.95
N SER A 19 2.14 -14.66 -18.79
CA SER A 19 2.37 -16.06 -18.40
C SER A 19 3.82 -16.44 -18.67
N ILE A 20 4.56 -16.79 -17.62
CA ILE A 20 5.97 -17.15 -17.68
C ILE A 20 6.11 -18.61 -17.29
N ALA A 21 6.77 -19.41 -18.14
CA ALA A 21 7.01 -20.83 -17.89
C ALA A 21 8.50 -21.16 -17.99
N PHE A 22 9.01 -21.90 -17.02
CA PHE A 22 10.40 -22.35 -16.97
C PHE A 22 10.46 -23.84 -16.72
N GLU A 23 11.22 -24.58 -17.54
CA GLU A 23 11.37 -26.03 -17.48
C GLU A 23 12.84 -26.42 -17.40
N GLY A 24 13.15 -27.44 -16.59
CA GLY A 24 14.50 -27.99 -16.44
C GLY A 24 14.98 -27.90 -15.00
N ASN A 25 16.19 -27.39 -14.78
CA ASN A 25 16.75 -27.23 -13.43
C ASN A 25 16.28 -25.90 -12.80
N VAL A 26 15.09 -25.93 -12.19
CA VAL A 26 14.52 -24.84 -11.39
C VAL A 26 15.22 -24.81 -10.03
N THR A 27 16.11 -23.84 -9.83
CA THR A 27 16.76 -23.56 -8.53
C THR A 27 16.15 -22.32 -7.88
N ARG A 28 16.39 -22.15 -6.57
CA ARG A 28 15.88 -20.99 -5.81
C ARG A 28 16.35 -19.68 -6.42
N GLU A 29 17.62 -19.58 -6.85
CA GLU A 29 18.14 -18.35 -7.45
C GLU A 29 17.44 -17.99 -8.76
N LYS A 30 17.10 -18.99 -9.58
CA LYS A 30 16.36 -18.76 -10.83
C LYS A 30 14.91 -18.32 -10.57
N ALA A 31 14.29 -18.84 -9.51
CA ALA A 31 12.95 -18.42 -9.12
C ALA A 31 12.92 -16.95 -8.67
N LEU A 32 13.93 -16.51 -7.91
CA LEU A 32 14.06 -15.10 -7.49
C LEU A 32 14.22 -14.16 -8.68
N ARG A 33 15.04 -14.51 -9.69
CA ARG A 33 15.17 -13.67 -10.89
C ARG A 33 13.88 -13.53 -11.69
N ILE A 34 13.03 -14.56 -11.69
CA ILE A 34 11.72 -14.49 -12.36
C ILE A 34 10.78 -13.58 -11.55
N LEU A 35 10.87 -13.59 -10.22
CA LEU A 35 10.14 -12.68 -9.35
C LEU A 35 10.52 -11.22 -9.62
N ASP A 36 11.82 -10.90 -9.74
CA ASP A 36 12.27 -9.56 -10.15
C ASP A 36 11.66 -9.13 -11.50
N LEU A 37 11.62 -10.03 -12.49
CA LEU A 37 10.99 -9.73 -13.79
C LEU A 37 9.49 -9.48 -13.67
N VAL A 38 8.80 -10.26 -12.86
CA VAL A 38 7.36 -10.11 -12.59
C VAL A 38 7.08 -8.76 -11.94
N GLU A 39 7.93 -8.31 -11.01
CA GLU A 39 7.87 -6.99 -10.39
C GLU A 39 8.08 -5.86 -11.41
N LEU A 40 9.04 -6.00 -12.33
CA LEU A 40 9.27 -5.04 -13.41
C LEU A 40 8.09 -4.95 -14.41
N LEU A 41 7.35 -6.05 -14.59
CA LEU A 41 6.18 -6.15 -15.47
C LEU A 41 4.89 -5.67 -14.81
N GLY A 42 4.95 -5.04 -13.62
CA GLY A 42 3.78 -4.53 -12.89
C GLY A 42 3.00 -5.63 -12.15
N GLY A 43 3.54 -6.83 -12.09
CA GLY A 43 2.95 -8.00 -11.48
C GLY A 43 3.34 -8.21 -10.04
N VAL A 44 2.34 -8.27 -9.15
CA VAL A 44 2.41 -8.77 -7.76
C VAL A 44 3.70 -8.44 -6.99
N SER A 45 3.65 -7.29 -6.31
CA SER A 45 4.51 -6.88 -5.20
C SER A 45 4.54 -7.97 -4.12
N SER A 46 5.55 -8.82 -4.16
CA SER A 46 5.82 -9.82 -3.12
C SER A 46 7.32 -10.09 -3.09
N THR A 47 8.06 -9.08 -2.63
CA THR A 47 9.49 -9.13 -2.29
C THR A 47 9.80 -10.34 -1.39
N PRO A 48 11.00 -10.94 -1.47
CA PRO A 48 11.98 -10.56 -0.46
C PRO A 48 13.46 -10.68 -0.89
N HIS A 49 14.22 -9.60 -0.68
CA HIS A 49 15.56 -9.73 -0.11
C HIS A 49 15.80 -8.62 0.91
N GLU A 50 15.71 -9.01 2.17
CA GLU A 50 16.04 -8.18 3.32
C GLU A 50 17.57 -8.06 3.46
N THR A 51 18.07 -6.85 3.63
CA THR A 51 19.16 -6.63 4.59
C THR A 51 18.56 -5.81 5.74
N ASN A 52 18.09 -6.57 6.74
CA ASN A 52 17.79 -6.14 8.11
C ASN A 52 16.71 -5.06 8.29
N THR A 53 15.44 -5.50 8.21
CA THR A 53 14.40 -5.34 9.26
C THR A 53 14.27 -3.92 9.86
N THR A 54 13.37 -3.03 9.42
CA THR A 54 11.90 -3.13 9.47
C THR A 54 11.29 -1.90 8.78
N PHE A 55 10.10 -2.03 8.20
CA PHE A 55 9.23 -1.01 7.56
C PHE A 55 9.18 -0.98 6.03
N SER A 56 8.70 -2.10 5.49
CA SER A 56 7.62 -2.23 4.49
C SER A 56 7.55 -1.14 3.40
N GLU A 57 7.65 -1.58 2.14
CA GLU A 57 6.95 -0.92 1.04
C GLU A 57 5.49 -0.71 1.43
N THR A 58 5.20 0.54 1.75
CA THR A 58 4.00 0.88 2.48
C THR A 58 2.85 0.97 1.46
N SER A 59 1.78 0.19 1.61
CA SER A 59 0.56 0.28 0.77
C SER A 59 0.06 1.72 0.68
N LYS A 60 -0.61 2.11 -0.44
CA LYS A 60 -1.25 3.45 -0.58
C LYS A 60 -2.09 3.82 0.64
N TYR A 61 -2.74 2.83 1.27
CA TYR A 61 -3.48 3.00 2.52
C TYR A 61 -2.59 3.40 3.71
N ASP A 62 -1.47 2.71 3.92
CA ASP A 62 -0.57 2.95 5.05
C ASP A 62 0.26 4.24 4.83
N ARG A 63 0.56 4.58 3.57
CA ARG A 63 1.15 5.89 3.22
C ARG A 63 0.18 7.02 3.54
N LEU A 64 -1.10 6.89 3.17
CA LEU A 64 -2.14 7.84 3.58
C LEU A 64 -2.28 7.93 5.10
N LEU A 65 -2.19 6.79 5.80
CA LEU A 65 -2.23 6.75 7.25
C LEU A 65 -1.08 7.58 7.86
N LYS A 66 0.15 7.39 7.37
CA LYS A 66 1.34 8.14 7.79
C LYS A 66 1.22 9.63 7.48
N VAL A 67 0.72 10.01 6.31
CA VAL A 67 0.46 11.42 5.94
C VAL A 67 -0.52 12.06 6.91
N ILE A 68 -1.61 11.36 7.24
CA ILE A 68 -2.60 11.86 8.20
C ILE A 68 -1.99 12.01 9.60
N GLN A 69 -1.17 11.05 10.03
CA GLN A 69 -0.48 11.11 11.33
C GLN A 69 0.50 12.29 11.42
N ARG A 70 1.26 12.55 10.36
CA ARG A 70 2.30 13.58 10.35
C ARG A 70 1.74 14.99 10.20
N HIS A 71 0.79 15.17 9.30
CA HIS A 71 0.31 16.50 8.90
C HIS A 71 -1.01 16.89 9.55
N PHE A 72 -1.82 15.92 10.00
CA PHE A 72 -3.18 16.16 10.47
C PHE A 72 -3.54 15.49 11.82
N PRO A 73 -2.71 15.56 12.87
CA PRO A 73 -2.91 14.79 14.10
C PRO A 73 -4.13 15.25 14.93
N LEU A 74 -4.53 16.52 14.87
CA LEU A 74 -5.59 17.07 15.74
C LEU A 74 -6.57 18.01 15.03
N ILE A 75 -6.33 18.30 13.75
CA ILE A 75 -7.10 19.27 12.95
C ILE A 75 -8.13 18.59 12.05
N TRP A 76 -9.17 19.33 11.67
CA TRP A 76 -10.11 18.89 10.65
C TRP A 76 -9.51 19.10 9.26
N PHE A 77 -9.59 18.09 8.40
CA PHE A 77 -9.05 18.11 7.05
C PHE A 77 -10.01 17.48 6.04
N SER A 78 -9.83 17.84 4.77
CA SER A 78 -10.57 17.31 3.62
C SER A 78 -9.73 16.31 2.83
N SER A 79 -10.39 15.55 1.97
CA SER A 79 -9.70 14.63 1.06
C SER A 79 -8.72 15.35 0.12
N LYS A 80 -8.99 16.62 -0.24
CA LYS A 80 -8.09 17.42 -1.10
C LYS A 80 -6.79 17.80 -0.39
N GLU A 81 -6.89 18.19 0.89
CA GLU A 81 -5.71 18.52 1.70
C GLU A 81 -4.81 17.30 1.90
N VAL A 82 -5.40 16.13 2.15
CA VAL A 82 -4.65 14.87 2.27
C VAL A 82 -4.01 14.46 0.94
N GLN A 83 -4.71 14.65 -0.19
CA GLN A 83 -4.14 14.41 -1.51
C GLN A 83 -2.90 15.27 -1.75
N ALA A 84 -2.99 16.57 -1.50
CA ALA A 84 -1.87 17.50 -1.70
C ALA A 84 -0.66 17.12 -0.81
N ALA A 85 -0.91 16.79 0.47
CA ALA A 85 0.15 16.35 1.37
C ALA A 85 0.80 15.03 0.92
N TYR A 86 0.01 14.07 0.43
CA TYR A 86 0.51 12.81 -0.12
C TYR A 86 1.40 13.03 -1.35
N GLU A 87 0.93 13.83 -2.31
CA GLU A 87 1.66 14.12 -3.54
C GLU A 87 2.95 14.90 -3.25
N GLN A 88 2.92 15.80 -2.27
CA GLN A 88 4.10 16.55 -1.83
C GLN A 88 5.16 15.64 -1.19
N GLU A 89 4.75 14.68 -0.36
CA GLU A 89 5.64 13.81 0.41
C GLU A 89 6.20 12.65 -0.43
N TYR A 90 5.35 11.99 -1.22
CA TYR A 90 5.74 10.81 -1.99
C TYR A 90 6.07 11.10 -3.46
N LYS A 91 5.85 12.34 -3.92
CA LYS A 91 6.04 12.73 -5.34
C LYS A 91 5.30 11.82 -6.32
N GLN A 92 4.19 11.23 -5.88
CA GLN A 92 3.37 10.30 -6.64
C GLN A 92 1.94 10.81 -6.69
N PRO A 93 1.31 10.92 -7.88
CA PRO A 93 -0.06 11.36 -8.01
C PRO A 93 -1.03 10.33 -7.39
N ILE A 94 -2.10 10.81 -6.78
CA ILE A 94 -3.17 9.94 -6.26
C ILE A 94 -4.53 10.56 -6.56
N SER A 95 -5.48 9.75 -7.06
CA SER A 95 -6.80 10.27 -7.36
C SER A 95 -7.55 10.68 -6.09
N LEU A 96 -8.30 11.79 -6.15
CA LEU A 96 -9.14 12.26 -5.06
C LEU A 96 -10.15 11.18 -4.61
N SER A 97 -10.69 10.39 -5.54
CA SER A 97 -11.60 9.28 -5.28
C SER A 97 -10.93 8.16 -4.48
N THR A 98 -9.66 7.85 -4.78
CA THR A 98 -8.85 6.88 -4.01
C THR A 98 -8.66 7.38 -2.58
N VAL A 99 -8.29 8.65 -2.40
CA VAL A 99 -8.12 9.26 -1.07
C VAL A 99 -9.44 9.23 -0.29
N ALA A 100 -10.54 9.68 -0.88
CA ALA A 100 -11.85 9.69 -0.24
C ALA A 100 -12.32 8.28 0.16
N THR A 101 -12.09 7.28 -0.70
CA THR A 101 -12.40 5.88 -0.40
C THR A 101 -11.62 5.38 0.81
N TYR A 102 -10.32 5.67 0.87
CA TYR A 102 -9.49 5.25 2.00
C TYR A 102 -9.83 5.99 3.29
N LEU A 103 -10.09 7.29 3.25
CA LEU A 103 -10.54 8.07 4.41
C LEU A 103 -11.87 7.56 4.95
N SER A 104 -12.83 7.22 4.07
CA SER A 104 -14.10 6.61 4.46
C SER A 104 -13.87 5.25 5.15
N ARG A 105 -13.00 4.39 4.59
CA ARG A 105 -12.63 3.12 5.23
C ARG A 105 -11.95 3.31 6.59
N MET A 106 -11.08 4.31 6.74
CA MET A 106 -10.45 4.65 8.01
C MET A 106 -11.48 5.13 9.04
N ALA A 107 -12.46 5.94 8.62
CA ALA A 107 -13.56 6.37 9.48
C ALA A 107 -14.44 5.20 9.92
N ASN A 108 -14.78 4.28 9.01
CA ASN A 108 -15.54 3.06 9.34
C ASN A 108 -14.81 2.15 10.33
N LYS A 109 -13.46 2.18 10.33
CA LYS A 109 -12.62 1.47 11.30
C LYS A 109 -12.44 2.22 12.63
N GLY A 110 -13.05 3.38 12.81
CA GLY A 110 -12.92 4.22 14.01
C GLY A 110 -11.58 4.95 14.13
N LEU A 111 -10.75 4.94 13.08
CA LEU A 111 -9.46 5.63 13.03
C LEU A 111 -9.63 7.13 12.81
N LEU A 112 -10.65 7.51 12.05
CA LEU A 112 -11.00 8.91 11.80
C LEU A 112 -12.43 9.18 12.25
N ILE A 113 -12.67 10.41 12.68
CA ILE A 113 -14.00 10.97 12.91
C ILE A 113 -14.41 11.70 11.63
N ARG A 114 -15.59 11.40 11.11
CA ARG A 114 -16.17 12.03 9.91
C ARG A 114 -17.25 13.04 10.32
N SER A 115 -17.26 14.22 9.70
CA SER A 115 -18.30 15.24 9.91
C SER A 115 -18.64 15.98 8.62
N GLY A 116 -19.91 16.40 8.47
CA GLY A 116 -20.40 17.18 7.33
C GLY A 116 -21.21 16.41 6.29
N ALA A 117 -21.91 17.16 5.44
CA ALA A 117 -22.73 16.63 4.34
C ALA A 117 -21.86 16.07 3.20
N SER A 118 -22.43 15.23 2.32
CA SER A 118 -21.71 14.46 1.28
C SER A 118 -20.69 15.25 0.44
N ASN A 119 -20.93 16.54 0.16
CA ASN A 119 -20.03 17.38 -0.64
C ASN A 119 -19.05 18.25 0.19
N ARG A 120 -19.14 18.23 1.53
CA ARG A 120 -18.28 19.00 2.45
C ARG A 120 -17.83 18.15 3.62
N ILE A 121 -17.52 16.88 3.34
CA ILE A 121 -17.03 15.95 4.36
C ILE A 121 -15.65 16.42 4.83
N LYS A 122 -15.51 16.54 6.15
CA LYS A 122 -14.24 16.72 6.84
C LYS A 122 -13.97 15.51 7.73
N TYR A 123 -12.69 15.24 7.92
CA TYR A 123 -12.17 14.16 8.73
C TYR A 123 -11.27 14.75 9.82
N ARG A 124 -11.16 14.04 10.94
CA ARG A 124 -10.21 14.33 12.01
C ARG A 124 -9.67 13.02 12.56
N ALA A 125 -8.41 12.98 13.00
CA ALA A 125 -7.89 11.81 13.70
C ALA A 125 -8.71 11.52 14.98
N SER A 126 -9.08 10.26 15.17
CA SER A 126 -9.72 9.78 16.41
C SER A 126 -8.66 9.64 17.52
N PRO A 127 -9.01 9.76 18.82
CA PRO A 127 -8.10 9.40 19.90
C PRO A 127 -7.53 7.97 19.79
N SER A 128 -8.29 7.05 19.18
CA SER A 128 -7.86 5.66 18.90
C SER A 128 -6.78 5.56 17.82
N PHE A 129 -6.59 6.61 17.00
CA PHE A 129 -5.59 6.67 15.95
C PHE A 129 -4.16 6.62 16.50
N SER A 130 -3.94 7.20 17.69
CA SER A 130 -2.66 7.18 18.41
C SER A 130 -2.31 5.79 18.96
N GLN A 131 -3.29 4.90 19.16
CA GLN A 131 -3.08 3.55 19.73
C GLN A 131 -2.53 2.54 18.71
N VAL A 132 -2.65 2.83 17.40
CA VAL A 132 -2.03 2.00 16.34
C VAL A 132 -0.50 2.07 16.41
N VAL A 133 0.05 3.12 17.04
CA VAL A 133 1.50 3.29 17.25
C VAL A 133 2.03 2.40 18.38
N VAL A 134 1.21 2.07 19.39
CA VAL A 134 1.69 1.41 20.61
C VAL A 134 1.69 -0.14 20.50
N LYS A 135 0.76 -0.73 19.75
CA LYS A 135 0.66 -2.21 19.67
C LYS A 135 1.75 -2.92 18.85
N LYS A 136 2.68 -2.20 18.21
CA LYS A 136 3.80 -2.78 17.45
C LYS A 136 5.17 -2.58 18.12
N GLY A 137 5.21 -2.09 19.36
CA GLY A 137 6.44 -1.76 20.08
C GLY A 137 6.68 -2.56 21.36
N THR A 138 6.08 -3.74 21.54
CA THR A 138 6.32 -4.55 22.75
C THR A 138 6.36 -6.03 22.42
N LEU A 139 7.56 -6.58 22.62
CA LEU A 139 8.01 -7.99 22.63
C LEU A 139 8.32 -8.59 21.26
#